data_AF-A0AAV4E921-F1
#
_entry.id   AF-A0AAV4E921-F1
#
_cell.length_a   1.000
_cell.length_b   1.000
_cell.length_c   1.000
_cell.angle_alpha   90.00
_cell.angle_beta   90.00
_cell.angle_gamma   90.00
#
_symmetry.space_group_name_H-M   'P 1'
#
loop_
_entity.id
_entity.type
_entity.pdbx_description
1 polymer ?
#
loop_
_entity_poly.entity_id
_entity_poly.type
_entity_poly.pdbx_seq_one_letter_code
_entity_poly.pdbx_strand_id
1 'polypeptide(L)'
;YVEEPLKLGQLSGNRFTVVLRNVEANKEVVDKALTSLKTAGFINYFGMQRFGTTSVPTHKIGSALLHGDWKKAVDLILMPRDEFPNKAKFQKIWQETGNAKKTLQEVPRYLHEWYRETLKSDGLDIDNMKRPQNFSIDFRLTGVDLANSTIRITNIMPVPSCVLEGKFKAVVLELTLPPSCYATMALREVLKQDTSAAHQTSLNIT
;
A
#
# COMPACT_ATOMS: atom_id res chain seq x y z
N TYR A 1 23.48 7.52 22.56
CA TYR A 1 23.41 6.04 22.57
C TYR A 1 22.22 5.62 23.41
N VAL A 2 21.50 4.59 23.00
CA VAL A 2 20.34 4.03 23.72
C VAL A 2 20.55 2.54 23.92
N GLU A 3 19.99 1.98 24.99
CA GLU A 3 20.14 0.57 25.35
C GLU A 3 19.27 -0.37 24.51
N GLU A 4 18.06 0.05 24.15
CA GLU A 4 17.16 -0.76 23.33
C GLU A 4 17.16 -0.35 21.85
N PRO A 5 17.15 -1.33 20.93
CA PRO A 5 16.96 -1.05 19.51
C PRO A 5 15.51 -0.65 19.20
N LEU A 6 15.32 0.06 18.10
CA LEU A 6 13.99 0.36 17.58
C LEU A 6 13.28 -0.93 17.16
N LYS A 7 12.02 -1.07 17.59
CA LYS A 7 11.14 -2.20 17.26
C LYS A 7 10.02 -1.75 16.33
N LEU A 8 9.56 -2.65 15.47
CA LEU A 8 8.37 -2.41 14.63
C LEU A 8 7.18 -2.05 15.51
N GLY A 9 6.45 -0.99 15.13
CA GLY A 9 5.29 -0.48 15.88
C GLY A 9 5.60 0.57 16.94
N GLN A 10 6.87 0.90 17.21
CA GLN A 10 7.23 1.95 18.18
C GLN A 10 7.07 3.39 17.65
N LEU A 11 6.84 3.57 16.35
CA LEU A 11 6.61 4.90 15.78
C LEU A 11 5.28 5.50 16.26
N SER A 12 5.25 6.81 16.51
CA SER A 12 4.01 7.54 16.81
C SER A 12 3.23 7.94 15.55
N GLY A 13 3.87 7.86 14.38
CA GLY A 13 3.28 8.24 13.10
C GLY A 13 4.33 8.64 12.06
N ASN A 14 3.85 9.10 10.91
CA ASN A 14 4.66 9.61 9.82
C ASN A 14 4.17 11.01 9.42
N ARG A 15 5.11 11.92 9.20
CA ARG A 15 4.83 13.24 8.62
C ARG A 15 5.08 13.20 7.12
N PHE A 16 4.11 13.67 6.35
CA PHE A 16 4.14 13.71 4.89
C PHE A 16 4.08 15.17 4.44
N THR A 17 4.92 15.53 3.48
CA THR A 17 4.80 16.75 2.67
C THR A 17 4.54 16.31 1.24
N VAL A 18 3.35 16.58 0.72
CA VAL A 18 2.86 16.15 -0.60
C VAL A 18 2.63 17.37 -1.48
N VAL A 19 3.12 17.33 -2.72
CA VAL A 19 2.88 18.39 -3.70
C VAL A 19 1.93 17.85 -4.77
N LEU A 20 0.70 18.35 -4.79
CA LEU A 20 -0.25 18.11 -5.87
C LEU A 20 0.05 19.10 -6.99
N ARG A 21 0.40 18.58 -8.16
CA ARG A 21 0.73 19.38 -9.35
C ARG A 21 -0.45 19.46 -10.30
N ASN A 22 -0.45 20.48 -11.15
CA ASN A 22 -1.48 20.71 -12.18
C ASN A 22 -2.91 20.74 -11.62
N VAL A 23 -3.12 21.54 -10.57
CA VAL A 23 -4.44 21.66 -9.93
C VAL A 23 -5.35 22.57 -10.75
N GLU A 24 -6.41 22.00 -11.31
CA GLU A 24 -7.40 22.72 -12.13
C GLU A 24 -8.52 23.38 -11.29
N ALA A 25 -8.56 23.13 -9.99
CA ALA A 25 -9.59 23.65 -9.10
C ALA A 25 -9.35 25.13 -8.70
N ASN A 26 -10.46 25.84 -8.49
CA ASN A 26 -10.43 27.19 -7.91
C ASN A 26 -10.08 27.14 -6.42
N LYS A 27 -9.51 28.25 -5.92
CA LYS A 27 -9.06 28.37 -4.52
C LYS A 27 -10.15 28.02 -3.51
N GLU A 28 -11.39 28.46 -3.74
CA GLU A 28 -12.53 28.19 -2.85
C GLU A 28 -12.85 26.69 -2.72
N VAL A 29 -12.68 25.92 -3.80
CA VAL A 29 -12.91 24.47 -3.81
C VAL A 29 -11.81 23.77 -3.02
N VAL A 30 -10.56 24.20 -3.22
CA VAL A 30 -9.41 23.69 -2.48
C VAL A 30 -9.57 23.99 -0.98
N ASP A 31 -9.88 25.24 -0.61
CA ASP A 31 -10.05 25.66 0.77
C ASP A 31 -11.18 24.88 1.47
N LYS A 32 -12.30 24.64 0.78
CA LYS A 32 -13.40 23.79 1.31
C LYS A 32 -12.96 22.35 1.52
N ALA A 33 -12.26 21.74 0.56
CA ALA A 33 -11.79 20.36 0.67
C ALA A 33 -10.79 20.19 1.83
N LEU A 34 -9.86 21.14 2.00
CA LEU A 34 -8.90 21.13 3.10
C LEU A 34 -9.55 21.39 4.45
N THR A 35 -10.54 22.27 4.51
CA THR A 35 -11.33 22.51 5.72
C THR A 35 -12.11 21.26 6.13
N SER A 36 -12.71 20.56 5.17
CA SER A 36 -13.39 19.28 5.40
C SER A 36 -12.41 18.22 5.94
N LEU A 37 -11.25 18.05 5.30
CA LEU A 37 -10.23 17.10 5.76
C LEU A 37 -9.76 17.43 7.19
N LYS A 38 -9.63 18.71 7.53
CA LYS A 38 -9.21 19.15 8.87
C LYS A 38 -10.27 18.92 9.95
N THR A 39 -11.53 19.16 9.63
CA THR A 39 -12.63 19.13 10.61
C THR A 39 -13.26 17.75 10.73
N ALA A 40 -13.47 17.07 9.61
CA ALA A 40 -14.12 15.75 9.57
C ALA A 40 -13.11 14.60 9.44
N GLY A 41 -11.86 14.87 9.07
CA GLY A 41 -10.87 13.83 8.79
C GLY A 41 -11.10 13.14 7.46
N PHE A 42 -10.70 11.87 7.38
CA PHE A 42 -10.92 11.00 6.23
C PHE A 42 -11.19 9.58 6.72
N ILE A 43 -11.81 8.76 5.86
CA ILE A 43 -12.04 7.35 6.20
C ILE A 43 -10.74 6.58 6.07
N ASN A 44 -10.29 5.94 7.15
CA ASN A 44 -9.04 5.18 7.21
C ASN A 44 -9.15 3.81 6.53
N TYR A 45 -9.40 3.81 5.22
CA TYR A 45 -9.38 2.59 4.41
C TYR A 45 -7.96 2.07 4.21
N PHE A 46 -7.84 0.77 3.92
CA PHE A 46 -6.60 0.22 3.39
C PHE A 46 -6.34 0.80 1.99
N GLY A 47 -5.19 1.44 1.80
CA GLY A 47 -4.80 1.94 0.48
C GLY A 47 -4.57 0.80 -0.52
N MET A 48 -4.70 1.09 -1.82
CA MET A 48 -4.55 0.10 -2.90
C MET A 48 -3.23 -0.69 -2.86
N GLN A 49 -2.15 -0.09 -2.36
CA GLN A 49 -0.88 -0.79 -2.14
C GLN A 49 -1.03 -2.05 -1.27
N ARG A 50 -1.99 -2.08 -0.33
CA ARG A 50 -2.23 -3.24 0.54
C ARG A 50 -2.85 -4.43 -0.19
N PHE A 51 -3.50 -4.17 -1.32
CA PHE A 51 -4.10 -5.19 -2.18
C PHE A 51 -3.15 -5.69 -3.28
N GLY A 52 -1.91 -5.20 -3.28
CA GLY A 52 -0.93 -5.45 -4.32
C GLY A 52 -1.15 -4.54 -5.54
N THR A 53 -0.06 -4.19 -6.22
CA THR A 53 -0.08 -3.34 -7.43
C THR A 53 -0.04 -4.14 -8.72
N THR A 54 -0.37 -5.43 -8.64
CA THR A 54 -0.12 -6.41 -9.69
C THR A 54 -1.43 -7.10 -10.07
N SER A 55 -1.46 -7.69 -11.26
CA SER A 55 -2.61 -8.38 -11.87
C SER A 55 -3.41 -9.32 -10.96
N VAL A 56 -2.80 -10.00 -9.99
CA VAL A 56 -3.54 -10.80 -8.99
C VAL A 56 -3.57 -10.09 -7.64
N PRO A 57 -4.76 -9.66 -7.18
CA PRO A 57 -4.92 -9.01 -5.89
C PRO A 57 -4.61 -9.95 -4.70
N THR A 58 -3.89 -9.43 -3.70
CA THR A 58 -3.47 -10.20 -2.51
C THR A 58 -4.64 -10.71 -1.69
N HIS A 59 -5.75 -9.96 -1.63
CA HIS A 59 -6.95 -10.37 -0.88
C HIS A 59 -7.62 -11.61 -1.48
N LYS A 60 -7.50 -11.87 -2.79
CA LYS A 60 -8.04 -13.09 -3.41
C LYS A 60 -7.24 -14.32 -2.98
N ILE A 61 -5.91 -14.18 -2.87
CA ILE A 61 -5.02 -15.21 -2.33
C ILE A 61 -5.40 -15.47 -0.86
N GLY A 62 -5.53 -14.40 -0.06
CA GLY A 62 -5.99 -14.49 1.32
C GLY A 62 -7.33 -15.22 1.44
N SER A 63 -8.34 -14.83 0.66
CA SER A 63 -9.64 -15.50 0.65
C SER A 63 -9.54 -16.99 0.35
N ALA A 64 -8.74 -17.40 -0.64
CA ALA A 64 -8.53 -18.82 -0.94
C ALA A 64 -7.92 -19.59 0.24
N LEU A 65 -6.91 -19.01 0.91
CA LEU A 65 -6.28 -19.60 2.10
C LEU A 65 -7.30 -19.80 3.24
N LEU A 66 -8.15 -18.81 3.48
CA LEU A 66 -9.15 -18.84 4.56
C LEU A 66 -10.25 -19.88 4.33
N HIS A 67 -10.66 -20.06 3.07
CA HIS A 67 -11.60 -21.12 2.69
C HIS A 67 -10.94 -22.52 2.66
N GLY A 68 -9.63 -22.62 2.89
CA GLY A 68 -8.88 -23.88 2.77
C GLY A 68 -8.75 -24.38 1.33
N ASP A 69 -8.97 -23.52 0.34
CA ASP A 69 -8.77 -23.83 -1.08
C ASP A 69 -7.30 -23.64 -1.45
N TRP A 70 -6.48 -24.59 -1.01
CA TRP A 70 -5.02 -24.55 -1.17
C TRP A 70 -4.59 -24.56 -2.62
N LYS A 71 -5.30 -25.32 -3.47
CA LYS A 71 -5.00 -25.39 -4.90
C LYS A 71 -5.17 -24.01 -5.53
N LYS A 72 -6.31 -23.36 -5.30
CA LYS A 72 -6.57 -22.00 -5.80
C LYS A 72 -5.57 -20.98 -5.25
N ALA A 73 -5.19 -21.09 -3.98
CA ALA A 73 -4.18 -20.21 -3.39
C ALA A 73 -2.83 -20.33 -4.13
N VAL A 74 -2.38 -21.57 -4.40
CA VAL A 74 -1.14 -21.83 -5.15
C VAL A 74 -1.26 -21.34 -6.59
N ASP A 75 -2.38 -21.60 -7.26
CA ASP A 75 -2.63 -21.14 -8.63
C ASP A 75 -2.58 -19.60 -8.73
N LEU A 76 -3.17 -18.88 -7.77
CA LEU A 76 -3.13 -17.41 -7.72
C LEU A 76 -1.73 -16.85 -7.44
N ILE A 77 -0.93 -17.55 -6.63
CA ILE A 77 0.46 -17.15 -6.32
C ILE A 77 1.36 -17.36 -7.55
N LEU A 78 1.21 -18.50 -8.23
CA LEU A 78 2.05 -18.91 -9.35
C LEU A 78 1.55 -18.41 -10.72
N MET A 79 0.42 -17.71 -10.76
CA MET A 79 -0.09 -17.09 -11.98
C MET A 79 0.98 -16.18 -12.60
N PRO A 80 1.32 -16.34 -13.90
CA PRO A 80 2.19 -15.45 -14.64
C PRO A 80 1.67 -14.01 -14.59
N ARG A 81 2.61 -13.07 -14.50
CA ARG A 81 2.33 -11.64 -14.39
C ARG A 81 3.20 -10.91 -15.40
N ASP A 82 2.58 -10.14 -16.28
CA ASP A 82 3.29 -9.36 -17.32
C ASP A 82 4.27 -8.37 -16.68
N GLU A 83 4.00 -7.95 -15.44
CA GLU A 83 4.83 -7.05 -14.65
C GLU A 83 6.17 -7.69 -14.21
N PHE A 84 6.31 -9.03 -14.29
CA PHE A 84 7.51 -9.76 -13.88
C PHE A 84 7.93 -10.83 -14.89
N PRO A 85 8.50 -10.45 -16.04
CA PRO A 85 8.86 -11.38 -17.11
C PRO A 85 9.88 -12.46 -16.67
N ASN A 86 10.74 -12.14 -15.70
CA ASN A 86 11.78 -13.05 -15.20
C ASN A 86 11.25 -14.21 -14.33
N LYS A 87 9.95 -14.25 -14.00
CA LYS A 87 9.32 -15.37 -13.26
C LYS A 87 8.69 -16.42 -14.16
N ALA A 88 8.71 -16.21 -15.49
CA ALA A 88 7.91 -16.97 -16.44
C ALA A 88 8.21 -18.48 -16.48
N LYS A 89 9.44 -18.94 -16.23
CA LYS A 89 9.83 -20.34 -16.49
C LYS A 89 9.12 -21.33 -15.56
N PHE A 90 9.23 -21.16 -14.24
CA PHE A 90 8.59 -22.07 -13.27
C PHE A 90 7.07 -21.87 -13.23
N GLN A 91 6.58 -20.64 -13.47
CA GLN A 91 5.15 -20.35 -13.58
C GLN A 91 4.52 -21.07 -14.78
N LYS A 92 5.19 -21.08 -15.93
CA LYS A 92 4.76 -21.82 -17.13
C LYS A 92 4.70 -23.32 -16.86
N ILE A 93 5.73 -23.89 -16.22
CA ILE A 93 5.74 -25.31 -15.83
C ILE A 93 4.57 -25.64 -14.90
N TRP A 94 4.26 -24.77 -13.94
CA TRP A 94 3.08 -24.96 -13.08
C TRP A 94 1.78 -24.94 -13.88
N GLN A 95 1.60 -23.99 -14.78
CA GLN A 95 0.39 -23.90 -15.60
C GLN A 95 0.19 -25.11 -16.53
N GLU A 96 1.26 -25.62 -17.13
CA GLU A 96 1.19 -26.74 -18.06
C GLU A 96 1.04 -28.09 -17.34
N THR A 97 1.65 -28.25 -16.16
CA THR A 97 1.80 -29.58 -15.55
C THR A 97 1.13 -29.75 -14.19
N GLY A 98 0.86 -28.66 -13.47
CA GLY A 98 0.41 -28.69 -12.07
C GLY A 98 1.36 -29.43 -11.11
N ASN A 99 2.62 -29.68 -11.52
CA ASN A 99 3.54 -30.53 -10.77
C ASN A 99 4.49 -29.71 -9.91
N ALA A 100 4.24 -29.69 -8.60
CA ALA A 100 5.00 -28.88 -7.64
C ALA A 100 6.49 -29.24 -7.61
N LYS A 101 6.84 -30.52 -7.73
CA LYS A 101 8.23 -30.99 -7.66
C LYS A 101 9.03 -30.51 -8.87
N LYS A 102 8.45 -30.58 -10.07
CA LYS A 102 9.07 -30.06 -11.30
C LYS A 102 9.17 -28.54 -11.26
N THR A 103 8.12 -27.84 -10.83
CA THR A 103 8.12 -26.39 -10.69
C THR A 103 9.23 -25.91 -9.74
N LEU A 104 9.39 -26.57 -8.58
CA LEU A 104 10.37 -26.18 -7.57
C LEU A 104 11.83 -26.27 -8.06
N GLN A 105 12.15 -27.22 -8.93
CA GLN A 105 13.50 -27.35 -9.51
C GLN A 105 13.94 -26.14 -10.33
N GLU A 106 12.98 -25.37 -10.83
CA GLU A 106 13.19 -24.20 -11.69
C GLU A 106 12.98 -22.89 -10.93
N VAL A 107 12.62 -22.94 -9.64
CA VAL A 107 12.56 -21.77 -8.77
C VAL A 107 13.99 -21.33 -8.43
N PRO A 108 14.35 -20.05 -8.64
CA PRO A 108 15.69 -19.57 -8.31
C PRO A 108 16.05 -19.80 -6.84
N ARG A 109 17.26 -20.32 -6.58
CA ARG A 109 17.73 -20.67 -5.23
C ARG A 109 17.63 -19.52 -4.22
N TYR A 110 18.00 -18.31 -4.65
CA TYR A 110 17.93 -17.12 -3.81
C TYR A 110 16.52 -16.86 -3.28
N LEU A 111 15.48 -17.20 -4.04
CA LEU A 111 14.10 -17.00 -3.63
C LEU A 111 13.75 -17.98 -2.50
N HIS A 112 14.12 -19.25 -2.67
CA HIS A 112 13.89 -20.29 -1.66
C HIS A 112 14.67 -20.03 -0.37
N GLU A 113 15.93 -19.60 -0.46
CA GLU A 113 16.76 -19.24 0.70
C GLU A 113 16.21 -18.02 1.44
N TRP A 114 15.88 -16.95 0.72
CA TRP A 114 15.30 -15.74 1.30
C TRP A 114 13.99 -16.03 2.04
N TYR A 115 13.09 -16.84 1.47
CA TYR A 115 11.84 -17.22 2.14
C TYR A 115 12.09 -18.03 3.43
N ARG A 116 13.05 -18.96 3.41
CA ARG A 116 13.40 -19.75 4.61
C ARG A 116 13.99 -18.90 5.72
N GLU A 117 14.86 -17.96 5.38
CA GLU A 117 15.47 -17.04 6.35
C GLU A 117 14.42 -16.11 6.97
N THR A 118 13.53 -15.54 6.14
CA THR A 118 12.47 -14.65 6.59
C THR A 118 11.47 -15.36 7.51
N LEU A 119 11.03 -16.57 7.16
CA LEU A 119 10.12 -17.33 8.02
C LEU A 119 10.78 -17.69 9.35
N LYS A 120 12.06 -18.09 9.32
CA LYS A 120 12.83 -18.39 10.54
C LYS A 120 12.99 -17.16 11.44
N SER A 121 13.22 -15.96 10.88
CA SER A 121 13.29 -14.74 11.69
C SER A 121 11.96 -14.42 12.37
N ASP A 122 10.85 -14.80 11.75
CA ASP A 122 9.49 -14.64 12.28
C ASP A 122 9.08 -15.80 13.21
N GLY A 123 9.97 -16.74 13.50
CA GLY A 123 9.71 -17.91 14.34
C GLY A 123 8.83 -18.98 13.68
N LEU A 124 8.69 -18.94 12.35
CA LEU A 124 7.89 -19.86 11.55
C LEU A 124 8.78 -20.93 10.90
N ASP A 125 8.36 -22.19 11.01
CA ASP A 125 9.02 -23.33 10.38
C ASP A 125 8.29 -23.72 9.09
N ILE A 126 8.94 -23.51 7.94
CA ILE A 126 8.38 -23.82 6.62
C ILE A 126 8.06 -25.31 6.44
N ASP A 127 8.82 -26.20 7.10
CA ASP A 127 8.66 -27.65 6.95
C ASP A 127 7.59 -28.19 7.92
N ASN A 128 7.14 -27.35 8.87
CA ASN A 128 6.14 -27.70 9.88
C ASN A 128 5.11 -26.57 10.10
N MET A 129 4.66 -25.95 9.00
CA MET A 129 3.62 -24.93 9.05
C MET A 129 2.31 -25.53 9.55
N LYS A 130 1.97 -25.28 10.82
CA LYS A 130 0.66 -25.67 11.36
C LYS A 130 -0.43 -24.83 10.72
N ARG A 131 -1.47 -25.49 10.20
CA ARG A 131 -2.69 -24.80 9.75
C ARG A 131 -3.23 -23.97 10.92
N PRO A 132 -3.46 -22.65 10.75
CA PRO A 132 -4.14 -21.86 11.77
C PRO A 132 -5.52 -22.48 12.00
N GLN A 133 -5.74 -23.02 13.20
CA GLN A 133 -7.08 -23.42 13.64
C GLN A 133 -7.67 -22.21 14.37
N ASN A 134 -8.91 -21.83 14.02
CA ASN A 134 -9.64 -20.67 14.54
C ASN A 134 -9.05 -19.31 14.18
N PHE A 135 -9.10 -18.92 12.91
CA PHE A 135 -8.92 -17.52 12.56
C PHE A 135 -10.29 -16.80 12.69
N SER A 136 -10.34 -15.69 13.42
CA SER A 136 -11.38 -14.68 13.34
C SER A 136 -10.78 -13.49 12.60
N ILE A 137 -11.42 -13.01 11.53
CA ILE A 137 -11.06 -11.72 10.92
C ILE A 137 -11.92 -10.66 11.58
N ASP A 138 -11.36 -10.02 12.59
CA ASP A 138 -11.91 -8.78 13.12
C ASP A 138 -11.53 -7.62 12.19
N PHE A 139 -12.50 -7.15 11.41
CA PHE A 139 -12.41 -5.83 10.79
C PHE A 139 -12.77 -4.79 11.85
N ARG A 140 -11.76 -4.26 12.57
CA ARG A 140 -11.97 -3.04 13.35
C ARG A 140 -11.95 -1.83 12.42
N LEU A 141 -13.14 -1.32 12.10
CA LEU A 141 -13.29 0.08 11.71
C LEU A 141 -13.09 0.92 12.98
N THR A 142 -11.83 1.25 13.29
CA THR A 142 -11.57 2.30 14.27
C THR A 142 -11.98 3.61 13.62
N GLY A 143 -13.13 4.15 14.04
CA GLY A 143 -13.40 5.58 13.90
C GLY A 143 -12.36 6.33 14.71
N VAL A 144 -11.25 6.68 14.07
CA VAL A 144 -10.22 7.49 14.70
C VAL A 144 -10.73 8.91 14.68
N ASP A 145 -11.09 9.41 15.86
CA ASP A 145 -11.31 10.83 16.10
C ASP A 145 -9.97 11.56 15.88
N LEU A 146 -9.78 12.13 14.69
CA LEU A 146 -8.53 12.73 14.24
C LEU A 146 -8.30 14.14 14.80
N ALA A 147 -8.99 14.52 15.90
CA ALA A 147 -8.95 15.86 16.48
C ALA A 147 -7.54 16.38 16.87
N ASN A 148 -6.50 15.54 16.90
CA ASN A 148 -5.15 15.93 17.29
C ASN A 148 -4.10 15.96 16.17
N SER A 149 -4.48 15.77 14.89
CA SER A 149 -3.53 16.02 13.79
C SER A 149 -3.41 17.54 13.56
N THR A 150 -2.33 18.12 14.09
CA THR A 150 -1.99 19.53 13.86
C THR A 150 -1.66 19.72 12.37
N ILE A 151 -2.66 20.03 11.55
CA ILE A 151 -2.47 20.53 10.19
C ILE A 151 -2.06 22.00 10.31
N ARG A 152 -0.75 22.24 10.27
CA ARG A 152 -0.22 23.59 10.00
C ARG A 152 -0.24 23.79 8.48
N ILE A 153 -1.05 24.73 8.01
CA ILE A 153 -0.86 25.34 6.69
C ILE A 153 0.34 26.28 6.85
N THR A 154 1.55 25.74 6.86
CA THR A 154 2.77 26.56 6.88
C THR A 154 3.09 27.01 5.47
N ASN A 155 2.84 28.28 5.18
CA ASN A 155 3.55 29.06 4.16
C ASN A 155 5.05 29.23 4.56
N ILE A 156 5.76 28.16 4.96
CA ILE A 156 7.10 28.31 5.52
C ILE A 156 8.05 27.21 5.02
N MET A 157 8.48 27.37 3.77
CA MET A 157 9.88 27.43 3.34
C MET A 157 9.89 28.13 1.97
N PRO A 158 10.94 28.87 1.58
CA PRO A 158 10.89 29.72 0.40
C PRO A 158 10.70 28.82 -0.82
N VAL A 159 9.48 28.82 -1.35
CA VAL A 159 9.19 28.25 -2.65
C VAL A 159 10.17 28.91 -3.62
N PRO A 160 10.90 28.16 -4.49
CA PRO A 160 11.65 28.78 -5.57
C PRO A 160 10.72 29.78 -6.23
N SER A 161 11.06 31.08 -6.10
CA SER A 161 10.20 32.25 -6.28
C SER A 161 8.85 31.91 -6.92
N CYS A 162 7.82 31.68 -6.09
CA CYS A 162 6.46 31.39 -6.56
C CYS A 162 6.04 32.51 -7.52
N VAL A 163 6.09 32.25 -8.83
CA VAL A 163 5.58 33.18 -9.83
C VAL A 163 4.06 33.19 -9.65
N LEU A 164 3.50 34.36 -9.31
CA LEU A 164 2.06 34.51 -9.03
C LEU A 164 1.18 34.12 -10.24
N GLU A 165 1.75 34.12 -11.45
CA GLU A 165 1.08 33.76 -12.70
C GLU A 165 1.85 32.67 -13.47
N GLY A 166 2.00 31.50 -12.86
CA GLY A 166 2.45 30.30 -13.56
C GLY A 166 1.34 29.65 -14.40
N LYS A 167 1.69 29.05 -15.55
CA LYS A 167 0.77 28.25 -16.38
C LYS A 167 0.08 27.12 -15.60
N PHE A 168 0.73 26.61 -14.55
CA PHE A 168 0.26 25.50 -13.74
C PHE A 168 0.17 25.90 -12.26
N LYS A 169 -0.90 25.45 -11.61
CA LYS A 169 -1.09 25.62 -10.15
C LYS A 169 -0.68 24.34 -9.42
N ALA A 170 -0.18 24.50 -8.21
CA ALA A 170 0.16 23.39 -7.33
C ALA A 170 -0.33 23.67 -5.90
N VAL A 171 -0.65 22.60 -5.17
CA VAL A 171 -1.04 22.66 -3.76
C VAL A 171 -0.05 21.82 -2.95
N VAL A 172 0.53 22.42 -1.91
CA VAL A 172 1.42 21.71 -0.97
C VAL A 172 0.62 21.35 0.27
N LEU A 173 0.60 20.06 0.60
CA LEU A 173 -0.11 19.49 1.73
C LEU A 173 0.88 18.92 2.73
N GLU A 174 0.73 19.31 4.00
CA GLU A 174 1.48 18.73 5.09
C GLU A 174 0.53 18.05 6.07
N LEU A 175 0.76 16.75 6.30
CA LEU A 175 -0.12 15.93 7.13
C LEU A 175 0.70 14.96 7.97
N THR A 176 0.31 14.79 9.23
CA THR A 176 0.89 13.79 10.13
C THR A 176 -0.15 12.73 10.41
N LEU A 177 0.18 11.48 10.13
CA LEU A 177 -0.73 10.35 10.30
C LEU A 177 -0.15 9.37 11.32
N PRO A 178 -1.00 8.74 12.16
CA PRO A 178 -0.57 7.69 13.05
C PRO A 178 -0.09 6.45 12.27
N PRO A 179 0.50 5.46 12.95
CA PRO A 179 0.86 4.19 12.31
C PRO A 179 -0.37 3.52 11.72
N SER A 180 -0.17 2.73 10.66
CA SER A 180 -1.25 2.02 9.95
C SER A 180 -2.28 2.91 9.24
N CYS A 181 -1.95 4.18 8.97
CA CYS A 181 -2.72 5.08 8.13
C CYS A 181 -2.08 5.32 6.76
N TYR A 182 -2.91 5.61 5.76
CA TYR A 182 -2.48 5.76 4.37
C TYR A 182 -2.68 7.20 3.88
N ALA A 183 -1.59 7.89 3.55
CA ALA A 183 -1.65 9.25 3.01
C ALA A 183 -2.48 9.34 1.71
N THR A 184 -2.49 8.29 0.89
CA THR A 184 -3.32 8.21 -0.31
C THR A 184 -4.82 8.29 -0.02
N MET A 185 -5.29 7.82 1.14
CA MET A 185 -6.71 7.92 1.51
C MET A 185 -7.07 9.34 1.95
N ALA A 186 -6.16 10.06 2.59
CA ALA A 186 -6.32 11.49 2.85
C ALA A 186 -6.35 12.29 1.53
N LEU A 187 -5.50 11.95 0.56
CA LEU A 187 -5.52 12.58 -0.76
C LEU A 187 -6.82 12.26 -1.53
N ARG A 188 -7.32 11.02 -1.44
CA ARG A 188 -8.60 10.61 -2.01
C ARG A 188 -9.75 11.46 -1.46
N GLU A 189 -9.70 11.77 -0.17
CA GLU A 189 -10.71 12.63 0.46
C GLU A 189 -10.63 14.07 -0.03
N VAL A 190 -9.43 14.61 -0.28
CA VAL A 190 -9.24 15.97 -0.83
C VAL A 190 -9.63 16.05 -2.30
N LEU A 191 -9.18 15.09 -3.11
CA LEU A 191 -9.36 15.08 -4.57
C LEU A 191 -10.74 14.59 -4.98
N LYS A 192 -11.41 13.79 -4.13
CA LYS A 192 -12.65 13.06 -4.46
C LYS A 192 -12.52 12.19 -5.72
N GLN A 193 -11.29 11.77 -6.03
CA GLN A 193 -10.92 10.96 -7.20
C GLN A 193 -10.22 9.67 -6.79
N ASP A 194 -10.14 8.71 -7.71
CA ASP A 194 -9.37 7.49 -7.48
C ASP A 194 -7.87 7.81 -7.37
N THR A 195 -7.22 7.25 -6.35
CA THR A 195 -5.77 7.39 -6.13
C THR A 195 -5.01 6.13 -6.53
N SER A 196 -5.63 5.22 -7.28
CA SER A 196 -4.97 4.04 -7.84
C SER A 196 -3.84 4.45 -8.79
N ALA A 197 -2.76 3.66 -8.80
CA ALA A 197 -1.63 3.93 -9.67
C ALA A 197 -2.03 3.94 -11.15
N ALA A 198 -2.98 3.08 -11.56
CA ALA A 198 -3.51 3.05 -12.91
C ALA A 198 -4.18 4.39 -13.29
N HIS A 199 -5.02 4.93 -12.40
CA HIS A 199 -5.67 6.22 -12.61
C HIS A 199 -4.66 7.37 -12.66
N GLN A 200 -3.71 7.41 -11.71
CA GLN A 200 -2.68 8.44 -11.66
C GLN A 200 -1.72 8.39 -12.87
N THR A 201 -1.41 7.20 -13.39
CA THR A 201 -0.63 7.05 -14.63
C THR A 201 -1.38 7.60 -15.83
N SER A 202 -2.71 7.40 -15.92
CA SER A 202 -3.50 7.95 -17.02
C SER A 202 -3.53 9.48 -17.05
N LEU A 203 -3.39 10.13 -15.88
CA LEU A 203 -3.34 11.59 -15.76
C LEU A 203 -2.01 12.20 -16.24
N ASN A 204 -0.95 11.41 -16.38
CA ASN A 204 0.37 11.88 -16.83
C ASN A 204 0.60 11.75 -18.35
N ILE A 205 -0.35 11.14 -19.09
CA ILE A 205 -0.19 10.84 -20.53
C ILE A 205 -0.82 11.93 -21.42
N THR A 206 -1.45 12.94 -20.84
CA THR A 206 -2.10 14.05 -21.58
C THR A 206 -1.34 15.36 -21.37
#